data_AF-A0A0W7TJA8-F1
#
_entry.id   AF-A0A0W7TJA8-F1
#
_cell.length_a   1.000
_cell.length_b   1.000
_cell.length_c   1.000
_cell.angle_alpha   90.00
_cell.angle_beta   90.00
_cell.angle_gamma   90.00
#
_symmetry.space_group_name_H-M   'P 1'
#
loop_
_entity.id
_entity.type
_entity.pdbx_description
1 polymer ?
#
loop_
_entity_poly.entity_id
_entity_poly.type
_entity_poly.pdbx_seq_one_letter_code
_entity_poly.pdbx_strand_id
1 'polypeptide(L)'
;MNFIHDACLREGIEPIGNDFFDTKNIAKWGLPGLENGRLETVAEYLSIPLGVHHRAGADVETTVRCYEAMVKGREPIFRRK
;
A
#
# COMPACT_ATOMS: atom_id res chain seq x y z
N MET A 1 5.19 -7.10 8.77
CA MET A 1 5.86 -8.12 7.95
C MET A 1 7.25 -7.57 7.68
N ASN A 2 8.29 -8.10 8.34
CA ASN A 2 9.61 -7.47 8.40
C ASN A 2 10.69 -8.31 7.69
N PHE A 3 10.32 -9.01 6.62
CA PHE A 3 11.17 -10.00 5.95
C PHE A 3 12.50 -9.42 5.44
N ILE A 4 12.55 -8.15 5.03
CA ILE A 4 13.78 -7.48 4.61
C ILE A 4 14.70 -7.27 5.81
N HIS A 5 14.16 -6.78 6.93
CA HIS A 5 14.92 -6.57 8.16
C HIS A 5 15.45 -7.89 8.71
N ASP A 6 14.63 -8.94 8.72
CA ASP A 6 15.03 -10.28 9.16
C ASP A 6 16.14 -10.86 8.27
N ALA A 7 16.11 -10.58 6.96
CA ALA A 7 17.18 -10.94 6.05
C ALA A 7 18.47 -10.14 6.33
N CYS A 8 18.38 -8.83 6.52
CA CYS A 8 19.53 -8.00 6.88
C CYS A 8 20.23 -8.52 8.15
N LEU A 9 19.46 -8.78 9.22
CA LEU A 9 19.98 -9.34 10.46
C LEU A 9 20.68 -10.70 10.26
N ARG A 10 20.07 -11.59 9.46
CA ARG A 10 20.63 -12.92 9.19
C ARG A 10 21.96 -12.84 8.44
N GLU A 11 22.08 -11.91 7.49
CA GLU A 11 23.28 -11.75 6.66
C GLU A 11 24.32 -10.80 7.27
N GLY A 12 24.09 -10.25 8.48
CA GLY A 12 24.98 -9.28 9.11
C GLY A 12 25.05 -7.94 8.38
N ILE A 13 24.01 -7.61 7.62
CA ILE A 13 23.86 -6.34 6.89
C ILE A 13 23.10 -5.36 7.79
N GLU A 14 23.54 -4.12 7.82
CA GLU A 14 22.83 -3.05 8.54
C GLU A 14 21.38 -2.95 8.03
N PRO A 15 20.37 -2.97 8.92
CA PRO A 15 18.99 -2.84 8.49
C PRO A 15 18.71 -1.55 7.73
N ILE A 16 17.74 -1.64 6.82
CA ILE A 16 17.26 -0.47 6.07
C ILE A 16 16.60 0.52 7.04
N GLY A 17 17.19 1.71 7.18
CA GLY A 17 16.74 2.75 8.12
C GLY A 17 15.81 3.81 7.52
N ASN A 18 15.37 3.68 6.27
CA ASN A 18 14.42 4.65 5.70
C ASN A 18 12.98 4.37 6.17
N ASP A 19 12.21 5.44 6.30
CA ASP A 19 10.77 5.34 6.53
C ASP A 19 10.07 4.73 5.32
N PHE A 20 8.92 4.10 5.57
CA PHE A 20 8.05 3.56 4.54
C PHE A 20 6.59 3.93 4.80
N PHE A 21 5.83 4.03 3.71
CA PHE A 21 4.39 4.22 3.77
C PHE A 21 3.69 2.88 3.64
N ASP A 22 2.76 2.61 4.55
CA ASP A 22 1.89 1.44 4.47
C ASP A 22 0.57 1.83 3.77
N THR A 23 0.42 1.39 2.51
CA THR A 23 -0.77 1.60 1.68
C THR A 23 -2.05 1.07 2.35
N LYS A 24 -1.96 0.04 3.19
CA LYS A 24 -3.11 -0.48 3.95
C LYS A 24 -3.59 0.52 4.99
N ASN A 25 -2.66 1.17 5.69
CA ASN A 25 -3.00 2.22 6.63
C ASN A 25 -3.62 3.40 5.90
N ILE A 26 -3.07 3.80 4.76
CA ILE A 26 -3.64 4.86 3.91
C ILE A 26 -5.07 4.51 3.50
N ALA A 27 -5.32 3.29 3.03
CA ALA A 27 -6.65 2.83 2.63
C ALA A 27 -7.65 2.85 3.80
N LYS A 28 -7.24 2.39 4.99
CA LYS A 28 -8.10 2.39 6.19
C LYS A 28 -8.59 3.80 6.57
N TRP A 29 -7.74 4.81 6.39
CA TRP A 29 -8.09 6.20 6.68
C TRP A 29 -8.75 6.91 5.49
N GLY A 30 -8.42 6.51 4.26
CA GLY A 30 -8.79 7.21 3.05
C GLY A 30 -10.07 6.72 2.39
N LEU A 31 -10.46 5.47 2.62
CA LEU A 31 -11.60 4.81 1.95
C LEU A 31 -12.68 4.46 2.97
N PRO A 32 -13.66 5.35 3.22
CA PRO A 32 -14.73 5.07 4.17
C PRO A 32 -15.60 3.92 3.67
N GLY A 33 -16.00 3.04 4.60
CA GLY A 33 -16.86 1.89 4.30
C GLY A 33 -16.14 0.65 3.76
N LEU A 34 -14.81 0.67 3.69
CA LEU A 34 -14.04 -0.51 3.31
C LEU A 34 -14.12 -1.57 4.42
N GLU A 35 -14.59 -2.78 4.09
CA GLU A 35 -14.76 -3.88 5.05
C GLU A 35 -13.43 -4.30 5.69
N ASN A 36 -12.35 -4.27 4.90
CA ASN A 36 -11.02 -4.64 5.35
C ASN A 36 -9.94 -4.04 4.43
N GLY A 37 -8.69 -3.98 4.91
CA GLY A 37 -7.57 -3.44 4.14
C GLY A 37 -6.78 -4.47 3.32
N ARG A 38 -7.40 -5.56 2.85
CA ARG A 38 -6.74 -6.49 1.91
C ARG A 38 -6.55 -5.81 0.56
N LEU A 39 -5.45 -6.13 -0.12
CA LEU A 39 -5.12 -5.54 -1.42
C LEU A 39 -6.25 -5.75 -2.44
N GLU A 40 -6.85 -6.94 -2.46
CA GLU A 40 -8.00 -7.28 -3.32
C GLU A 40 -9.19 -6.36 -3.06
N THR A 41 -9.59 -6.19 -1.80
CA THR A 41 -10.71 -5.33 -1.41
C THR A 41 -10.43 -3.87 -1.72
N VAL A 42 -9.20 -3.39 -1.52
CA VAL A 42 -8.79 -2.03 -1.88
C VAL A 42 -8.83 -1.82 -3.40
N ALA A 43 -8.29 -2.77 -4.16
CA ALA A 43 -8.26 -2.70 -5.62
C ALA A 43 -9.68 -2.73 -6.22
N GLU A 44 -10.55 -3.60 -5.71
CA GLU A 44 -11.96 -3.68 -6.10
C GLU A 44 -12.68 -2.35 -5.81
N TYR A 45 -12.52 -1.79 -4.61
CA TYR A 45 -13.11 -0.49 -4.25
C TYR A 45 -12.68 0.63 -5.21
N LEU A 46 -11.42 0.60 -5.65
CA LEU A 46 -10.84 1.59 -6.56
C LEU A 46 -11.02 1.24 -8.04
N SER A 47 -11.72 0.15 -8.36
CA SER A 47 -11.88 -0.36 -9.74
C SER A 47 -10.55 -0.61 -10.46
N ILE A 48 -9.53 -1.07 -9.72
CA ILE A 48 -8.20 -1.40 -10.24
C ILE A 48 -8.15 -2.90 -10.55
N PRO A 49 -7.79 -3.31 -11.77
CA PRO A 49 -7.67 -4.72 -12.11
C PRO A 49 -6.50 -5.33 -11.36
N LEU A 50 -6.74 -6.49 -10.76
CA LEU A 50 -5.72 -7.29 -10.12
C LEU A 50 -4.94 -8.06 -11.18
N GLY A 51 -3.61 -8.06 -11.07
CA GLY A 51 -2.74 -8.87 -11.93
C GLY A 51 -2.85 -10.36 -11.61
N VAL A 52 -1.86 -11.15 -12.05
CA VAL A 52 -1.76 -12.57 -11.63
C VAL A 52 -1.52 -12.61 -10.11
N HIS A 53 -2.59 -12.84 -9.36
CA HIS A 53 -2.62 -12.88 -7.90
C HIS A 53 -1.52 -13.79 -7.32
N HIS A 54 -0.93 -13.36 -6.20
CA HIS A 54 0.12 -14.07 -5.45
C HIS A 54 1.51 -14.09 -6.10
N ARG A 55 1.72 -13.32 -7.16
CA ARG A 55 3.07 -12.99 -7.64
C ARG A 55 3.48 -11.68 -6.99
N ALA A 56 4.57 -11.70 -6.22
CA ALA A 56 5.07 -10.52 -5.52
C ALA A 56 5.20 -9.28 -6.42
N GLY A 57 5.61 -9.44 -7.68
CA GLY A 57 5.67 -8.34 -8.64
C GLY A 57 4.30 -7.76 -9.03
N ALA A 58 3.29 -8.62 -9.24
CA ALA A 58 1.93 -8.18 -9.55
C ALA A 58 1.26 -7.53 -8.33
N ASP A 59 1.55 -8.03 -7.12
CA ASP A 59 1.07 -7.44 -5.88
C ASP A 59 1.68 -6.04 -5.65
N VAL A 60 2.98 -5.87 -5.95
CA VAL A 60 3.65 -4.56 -5.91
C VAL A 60 3.04 -3.60 -6.92
N GLU A 61 2.84 -4.05 -8.17
CA GLU A 61 2.25 -3.21 -9.22
C GLU A 61 0.83 -2.74 -8.83
N THR A 62 0.01 -3.67 -8.34
CA THR A 62 -1.34 -3.35 -7.86
C THR A 62 -1.29 -2.38 -6.67
N THR A 63 -0.37 -2.61 -5.72
CA THR A 63 -0.21 -1.73 -4.55
C THR A 63 0.14 -0.30 -4.95
N VAL A 64 1.04 -0.13 -5.93
CA VAL A 64 1.42 1.20 -6.45
C VAL A 64 0.22 1.88 -7.11
N ARG A 65 -0.54 1.18 -7.95
CA ARG A 65 -1.74 1.73 -8.59
C ARG A 65 -2.78 2.17 -7.56
N CYS A 66 -3.02 1.36 -6.52
CA CYS A 66 -3.92 1.70 -5.43
C CYS A 66 -3.46 2.95 -4.67
N TYR A 67 -2.16 3.02 -4.33
CA TYR A 67 -1.58 4.19 -3.67
C TYR A 67 -1.76 5.46 -4.52
N GLU A 68 -1.43 5.38 -5.81
CA GLU A 68 -1.57 6.51 -6.72
C GLU A 68 -3.02 6.97 -6.84
N ALA A 69 -3.98 6.05 -6.96
CA ALA A 69 -5.40 6.39 -7.03
C ALA A 69 -5.88 7.10 -5.75
N MET A 70 -5.44 6.64 -4.57
CA MET A 70 -5.80 7.27 -3.29
C MET A 70 -5.17 8.66 -3.11
N VAL A 71 -3.96 8.87 -3.62
CA VAL A 71 -3.27 10.17 -3.50
C VAL A 71 -3.72 11.16 -4.58
N LYS A 72 -3.87 10.71 -5.83
CA LYS A 72 -4.32 11.56 -6.96
C LYS A 72 -5.81 11.89 -6.90
N GLY A 73 -6.64 11.01 -6.32
CA GLY A 73 -8.08 11.25 -6.14
C GLY A 73 -8.42 12.28 -5.05
N ARG A 74 -7.42 12.70 -4.25
CA ARG A 74 -7.59 13.78 -3.28
C ARG A 74 -7.20 15.11 -3.94
N GLU A 75 -8.20 15.87 -4.39
CA GLU A 75 -8.06 17.33 -4.31
C GLU A 75 -7.59 17.68 -2.88
N PRO A 76 -6.55 18.51 -2.71
CA PRO A 76 -5.91 18.70 -1.42
C PRO A 76 -6.94 19.17 -0.39
N ILE A 77 -7.11 18.38 0.68
CA ILE A 77 -7.91 18.76 1.85
C ILE A 77 -7.09 19.75 2.68
N PHE A 78 -6.76 20.89 2.08
CA PHE A 78 -6.35 22.11 2.76
C PHE A 78 -7.26 23.25 2.29
N ARG A 79 -8.52 23.16 2.70
CA ARG A 79 -9.34 24.35 2.97
C ARG A 79 -9.80 24.30 4.42
N ARG A 80 -8.91 24.72 5.32
CA ARG A 80 -9.37 25.36 6.55
C ARG A 80 -9.41 26.86 6.24
N LYS A 81 -10.63 27.41 6.19
CA LYS A 81 -10.85 28.83 6.47
C LYS A 81 -10.66 29.06 7.97
#